data_AF-A0A6G2V9U2-F1
#
_entry.id   AF-A0A6G2V9U2-F1
#
_cell.length_a   1.000
_cell.length_b   1.000
_cell.length_c   1.000
_cell.angle_alpha   90.00
_cell.angle_beta   90.00
_cell.angle_gamma   90.00
#
_symmetry.space_group_name_H-M   'P 1'
#
loop_
_entity.id
_entity.type
_entity.pdbx_description
1 polymer ?
#
loop_
_entity_poly.entity_id
_entity_poly.type
_entity_poly.pdbx_seq_one_letter_code
_entity_poly.pdbx_strand_id
1 'polypeptide(L)' 'MNESMAIAVVGMSCRFPGAESGPGEFWEGLVGGLDAVGEVPSDRWDGEGFYDPDPSVAGKSVARRAG' A
#
# COMPACT_ATOMS: atom_id res chain seq x y z
N MET A 1 -34.12 25.31 -5.76
CA MET A 1 -33.17 24.79 -6.77
C MET A 1 -31.98 24.26 -6.00
N ASN A 2 -31.86 22.94 -5.87
CA ASN A 2 -30.72 22.32 -5.23
C ASN A 2 -30.11 21.38 -6.26
N GLU A 3 -29.41 21.95 -7.23
CA GLU A 3 -28.67 21.17 -8.21
C GLU A 3 -27.33 20.80 -7.58
N SER A 4 -27.21 19.56 -7.12
CA SER A 4 -25.92 18.98 -6.82
C SER A 4 -25.19 18.76 -8.15
N MET A 5 -24.20 19.59 -8.45
CA MET A 5 -23.33 19.42 -9.62
C MET A 5 -22.60 18.08 -9.51
N ALA A 6 -22.93 17.14 -10.39
CA ALA A 6 -22.25 15.86 -10.49
C ALA A 6 -20.85 16.07 -11.07
N ILE A 7 -19.83 15.49 -10.42
CA ILE A 7 -18.45 15.51 -10.89
C ILE A 7 -18.12 14.14 -11.47
N ALA A 8 -17.63 14.11 -12.71
CA ALA A 8 -17.20 12.88 -13.37
C ALA A 8 -15.69 12.64 -13.17
N VAL A 9 -15.33 11.39 -12.89
CA VAL A 9 -13.95 10.92 -13.01
C VAL A 9 -13.74 10.47 -14.45
N VAL A 10 -12.99 11.26 -15.22
CA VAL A 10 -12.77 11.04 -16.66
C VAL A 10 -11.48 10.28 -16.98
N GLY A 11 -10.66 9.98 -15.96
CA GLY A 11 -9.42 9.23 -16.09
C GLY A 11 -8.76 9.01 -14.73
N MET A 12 -7.86 8.02 -14.66
CA MET A 12 -7.10 7.70 -13.44
C MET A 12 -5.72 7.14 -13.80
N SER A 13 -4.76 7.32 -12.89
CA SER A 13 -3.49 6.59 -12.88
C SER A 13 -3.12 6.30 -11.42
N CYS A 14 -2.37 5.23 -11.20
CA CYS A 14 -1.91 4.85 -9.88
C CYS A 14 -0.67 3.97 -9.96
N ARG A 15 0.04 3.84 -8.84
CA ARG A 15 1.04 2.80 -8.62
C ARG A 15 0.80 2.25 -7.22
N PHE A 16 0.39 0.99 -7.15
CA PHE A 16 0.11 0.31 -5.90
C PHE A 16 0.99 -0.95 -5.78
N PRO A 17 1.17 -1.49 -4.58
CA PRO A 17 1.83 -2.78 -4.39
C PRO A 17 1.13 -3.86 -5.22
N GLY A 18 1.92 -4.61 -6.00
CA GLY A 18 1.39 -5.62 -6.91
C GLY A 18 0.66 -5.05 -8.15
N ALA A 19 0.64 -3.74 -8.35
CA ALA A 19 0.02 -3.07 -9.50
C ALA A 19 0.90 -1.92 -9.99
N GLU A 20 2.00 -2.28 -10.65
CA GLU A 20 2.99 -1.33 -11.14
C GLU A 20 2.63 -0.74 -12.50
N SER A 21 1.86 -1.47 -13.31
CA SER A 21 1.48 -1.04 -14.66
C SER A 21 0.23 -0.15 -14.68
N GLY A 22 -0.39 0.09 -13.52
CA GLY A 22 -1.42 1.11 -13.35
C GLY A 22 -2.79 0.57 -12.91
N PRO A 23 -3.89 1.27 -13.26
CA PRO A 23 -5.21 1.03 -12.67
C PRO A 23 -5.84 -0.31 -13.05
N GLY A 24 -5.45 -0.90 -14.19
CA GLY A 24 -5.93 -2.22 -14.62
C GLY A 24 -5.46 -3.33 -13.68
N GLU A 25 -4.15 -3.43 -13.45
CA GLU A 25 -3.58 -4.40 -12.50
C GLU A 25 -4.10 -4.18 -11.08
N PHE A 26 -4.28 -2.92 -10.67
CA PHE A 26 -4.86 -2.61 -9.37
C PHE A 26 -6.27 -3.17 -9.24
N TRP A 27 -7.11 -2.96 -10.25
CA TRP A 27 -8.48 -3.49 -10.27
C TRP A 27 -8.50 -5.03 -10.27
N GLU A 28 -7.65 -5.66 -11.08
CA GLU A 28 -7.51 -7.12 -11.12
C GLU A 28 -7.07 -7.68 -9.77
N GLY A 29 -6.11 -7.04 -9.10
CA GLY A 29 -5.66 -7.41 -7.76
C GLY A 29 -6.76 -7.31 -6.71
N LEU A 30 -7.57 -6.24 -6.74
CA LEU A 30 -8.72 -6.09 -5.83
C LEU A 30 -9.77 -7.18 -6.05
N VAL A 31 -10.16 -7.42 -7.31
CA VAL A 31 -11.15 -8.44 -7.66
C VAL A 31 -10.63 -9.85 -7.35
N GLY A 32 -9.34 -10.08 -7.56
CA GLY A 32 -8.65 -11.34 -7.29
C GLY A 32 -8.32 -11.59 -5.82
N GLY A 33 -8.50 -10.60 -4.94
CA GLY A 33 -8.17 -10.70 -3.52
C GLY A 33 -6.66 -10.84 -3.25
N LEU A 34 -5.83 -10.15 -4.04
CA LEU A 34 -4.38 -10.17 -3.90
C LEU A 34 -3.94 -9.65 -2.51
N ASP A 35 -3.21 -10.46 -1.75
CA ASP A 35 -2.43 -9.98 -0.60
C ASP A 35 -1.11 -9.40 -1.11
N ALA A 36 -1.03 -8.07 -1.13
CA ALA A 36 0.16 -7.34 -1.57
C ALA A 36 1.08 -6.91 -0.41
N VAL A 37 0.84 -7.39 0.82
CA VAL A 37 1.68 -7.08 1.99
C VAL A 37 2.92 -7.98 2.02
N GLY A 38 4.10 -7.39 1.86
CA GLY A 38 5.40 -8.07 1.86
C GLY A 38 6.29 -7.68 3.02
N GLU A 39 7.46 -8.32 3.14
CA GLU A 39 8.56 -7.81 3.96
C GLU A 39 9.08 -6.49 3.38
N VAL A 40 9.54 -5.58 4.23
CA VAL A 40 10.21 -4.36 3.76
C VAL A 40 11.42 -4.74 2.89
N PRO A 41 11.51 -4.26 1.65
CA PRO A 41 12.67 -4.52 0.81
C PRO A 41 13.97 -3.98 1.43
N SER A 42 15.04 -4.78 1.40
CA SER A 42 16.33 -4.43 2.02
C SER A 42 17.04 -3.25 1.32
N ASP A 43 16.64 -2.93 0.10
CA ASP A 43 17.09 -1.74 -0.64
C ASP A 43 16.38 -0.43 -0.20
N ARG A 44 15.35 -0.52 0.65
CA ARG A 44 14.68 0.64 1.26
C ARG A 44 15.32 0.99 2.60
N TRP A 45 15.31 0.06 3.54
CA TRP A 45 16.00 0.11 4.84
C TRP A 45 16.08 -1.29 5.46
N ASP A 46 16.87 -1.44 6.53
CA ASP A 46 17.01 -2.71 7.26
C ASP A 46 15.79 -3.00 8.15
N GLY A 47 14.75 -3.58 7.57
CA GLY A 47 13.51 -3.92 8.29
C GLY A 47 13.72 -4.86 9.48
N GLU A 48 14.64 -5.82 9.39
CA GLU A 48 14.95 -6.71 10.52
C GLU A 48 15.69 -5.98 11.63
N GLY A 49 16.65 -5.10 11.28
CA GLY A 49 17.40 -4.29 12.23
C GLY A 49 16.53 -3.33 13.06
N PHE A 50 15.37 -2.92 12.54
CA PHE A 50 14.43 -2.05 13.25
C PHE A 50 13.24 -2.78 13.89
N TYR A 51 13.08 -4.08 13.68
CA TYR A 51 11.99 -4.85 14.26
C TYR A 51 12.24 -5.18 15.74
N ASP A 52 11.22 -4.98 16.58
CA ASP A 52 11.14 -5.53 17.94
C ASP A 52 9.67 -5.77 18.28
N PRO A 53 9.27 -6.97 18.76
CA PRO A 53 7.89 -7.24 19.13
C PRO A 53 7.42 -6.45 20.38
N ASP A 54 8.32 -5.90 21.19
CA ASP A 54 7.98 -5.07 22.34
C ASP A 54 7.80 -3.58 21.91
N PRO A 55 6.57 -3.03 21.98
CA PRO A 55 6.31 -1.65 21.57
C PRO A 55 6.95 -0.59 22.48
N SER A 56 7.49 -0.99 23.65
CA SER A 56 8.15 -0.08 24.59
C SER A 56 9.62 0.18 24.26
N VAL A 57 10.24 -0.62 23.37
CA VAL A 57 11.64 -0.47 23.00
C VAL A 57 11.81 0.75 22.10
N ALA A 58 12.56 1.74 22.60
CA ALA A 58 12.81 2.98 21.89
C ALA A 58 13.55 2.75 20.56
N GLY A 59 13.08 3.41 19.49
CA GLY A 59 13.71 3.34 18.17
C GLY A 59 13.44 2.06 17.39
N LYS A 60 12.48 1.24 17.84
CA LYS A 60 12.05 0.01 17.16
C LYS A 60 10.62 0.11 16.65
N SER A 61 10.29 -0.75 15.69
CA SER A 61 8.95 -0.93 15.13
C SER A 61 8.47 -2.36 15.41
N VAL A 62 7.20 -2.48 15.79
CA VAL A 62 6.52 -3.79 15.90
C VAL A 62 6.07 -4.35 14.54
N ALA A 63 6.26 -3.59 13.46
CA ALA A 63 5.94 -3.98 12.10
C ALA A 63 7.21 -4.00 11.24
N ARG A 64 7.38 -5.08 10.49
CA ARG A 64 8.44 -5.26 9.46
C ARG A 64 7.88 -5.54 8.07
N ARG A 65 6.55 -5.61 7.95
CA ARG A 65 5.81 -5.86 6.71
C ARG A 65 4.97 -4.65 6.32
N ALA A 66 4.87 -4.39 5.03
CA ALA A 66 4.12 -3.27 4.46
C ALA A 66 3.59 -3.61 3.06
N GLY A 67 2.58 -2.87 2.63
CA GLY A 67 2.11 -2.76 1.26
C GLY A 67 2.08 -1.29 0.92
#